data_AF-A0A2P8ANC8-F1
#
_entry.id   AF-A0A2P8ANC8-F1
#
_cell.length_a   1.000
_cell.length_b   1.000
_cell.length_c   1.000
_cell.angle_alpha   90.00
_cell.angle_beta   90.00
_cell.angle_gamma   90.00
#
_symmetry.space_group_name_H-M   'P 1'
#
loop_
_entity.id
_entity.type
_entity.pdbx_description
1 polymer ?
#
loop_
_entity_poly.entity_id
_entity_poly.type
_entity_poly.pdbx_seq_one_letter_code
_entity_poly.pdbx_strand_id
1 'polypeptide(L)'
;MASRAVEALPGAEVRRIATAAAGTLREASTHGVAGRAVGQRALRDALLDHVAVVVTPDDPPGAPVEVPQRLVQGLVRMGFLGAGDVQVRIAGRWVGLVGPYGAAWSRKVADLALTPTRGHPNG
;
A
#
# COMPACT_ATOMS: atom_id res chain seq x y z
N MET A 1 -0.60 -6.63 20.19
CA MET A 1 -1.45 -5.42 20.10
C MET A 1 -2.64 -5.74 19.21
N ALA A 2 -3.84 -5.37 19.61
CA ALA A 2 -5.02 -5.46 18.76
C ALA A 2 -5.00 -4.33 17.70
N SER A 3 -5.50 -4.59 16.49
CA SER A 3 -5.62 -3.55 15.47
C SER A 3 -6.91 -2.75 15.65
N ARG A 4 -6.87 -1.44 15.39
CA ARG A 4 -8.02 -0.52 15.44
C ARG A 4 -8.52 -0.23 14.02
N ALA A 5 -9.84 -0.27 13.80
CA ALA A 5 -10.44 0.21 12.55
C ALA A 5 -10.53 1.74 12.55
N VAL A 6 -10.22 2.36 11.42
CA VAL A 6 -10.19 3.82 11.28
C VAL A 6 -11.14 4.34 10.21
N GLU A 7 -11.48 3.54 9.21
CA GLU A 7 -12.41 3.88 8.14
C GLU A 7 -12.89 2.60 7.42
N ALA A 8 -14.07 2.65 6.81
CA ALA A 8 -14.60 1.63 5.93
C ALA A 8 -14.70 2.17 4.49
N LEU A 9 -13.96 1.56 3.57
CA LEU A 9 -13.99 1.91 2.15
C LEU A 9 -14.90 0.93 1.39
N PRO A 10 -15.79 1.41 0.49
CA PRO A 10 -16.52 0.51 -0.38
C PRO A 10 -15.56 -0.34 -1.22
N GLY A 11 -15.76 -1.66 -1.26
CA GLY A 11 -14.85 -2.54 -1.99
C GLY A 11 -14.77 -2.21 -3.49
N ALA A 12 -15.85 -1.69 -4.08
CA ALA A 12 -15.86 -1.19 -5.45
C ALA A 12 -14.84 -0.05 -5.66
N GLU A 13 -14.65 0.83 -4.69
CA GLU A 13 -13.70 1.94 -4.80
C GLU A 13 -12.26 1.46 -4.78
N VAL A 14 -11.95 0.54 -3.87
CA VAL A 14 -10.64 -0.11 -3.79
C VAL A 14 -10.32 -0.83 -5.11
N ARG A 15 -11.31 -1.47 -5.74
CA ARG A 15 -11.18 -2.08 -7.08
C ARG A 15 -10.91 -1.04 -8.15
N ARG A 16 -11.64 0.08 -8.17
CA ARG A 16 -11.46 1.17 -9.14
C ARG A 16 -10.04 1.73 -9.06
N ILE A 17 -9.54 2.00 -7.87
CA ILE A 17 -8.15 2.47 -7.64
C ILE A 17 -7.15 1.45 -8.20
N ALA A 18 -7.33 0.16 -7.91
CA ALA A 18 -6.43 -0.88 -8.39
C ALA A 18 -6.41 -0.99 -9.92
N THR A 19 -7.57 -0.90 -10.56
CA THR A 19 -7.72 -0.93 -12.02
C THR A 19 -7.11 0.32 -12.65
N ALA A 20 -7.38 1.51 -12.09
CA ALA A 20 -6.82 2.77 -12.57
C ALA A 20 -5.28 2.74 -12.55
N ALA A 21 -4.68 2.31 -11.44
CA ALA A 21 -3.23 2.19 -11.34
C ALA A 21 -2.64 1.20 -12.37
N ALA A 22 -3.32 0.07 -12.63
CA ALA A 22 -2.89 -0.87 -13.65
C ALA A 22 -2.97 -0.27 -15.07
N GLY A 23 -4.01 0.52 -15.35
CA GLY A 23 -4.15 1.29 -16.59
C GLY A 23 -3.01 2.31 -16.75
N THR A 24 -2.77 3.13 -15.73
CA THR A 24 -1.69 4.13 -15.72
C THR A 24 -0.32 3.49 -15.93
N LEU A 25 -0.04 2.36 -15.28
CA LEU A 25 1.23 1.63 -15.46
C LEU A 25 1.40 1.20 -16.92
N ARG A 26 0.34 0.68 -17.54
CA ARG A 26 0.35 0.24 -18.93
C ARG A 26 0.56 1.43 -19.88
N GLU A 27 -0.19 2.51 -19.71
CA GLU A 27 -0.06 3.70 -20.54
C GLU A 27 1.34 4.29 -20.47
N ALA A 28 1.89 4.47 -19.26
CA ALA A 28 3.22 5.00 -19.07
C ALA A 28 4.32 4.02 -19.54
N SER A 29 4.06 2.71 -19.51
CA SER A 29 4.99 1.71 -20.09
C SER A 29 5.11 1.83 -21.61
N THR A 30 4.02 2.18 -22.28
CA THR A 30 3.94 2.25 -23.74
C THR A 30 4.36 3.62 -24.27
N HIS A 31 3.95 4.70 -23.62
CA HIS A 31 4.11 6.07 -24.12
C HIS A 31 5.18 6.88 -23.36
N GLY A 32 5.74 6.33 -22.29
CA GLY A 32 6.60 7.07 -21.37
C GLY A 32 5.81 8.03 -20.48
N VAL A 33 6.53 8.81 -19.67
CA VAL A 33 5.98 9.81 -18.76
C VAL A 33 6.49 11.17 -19.20
N ALA A 34 5.58 12.11 -19.46
CA ALA A 34 5.91 13.46 -19.96
C ALA A 34 6.86 13.44 -21.19
N GLY A 35 6.62 12.50 -22.12
CA GLY A 35 7.42 12.33 -23.34
C GLY A 35 8.78 11.66 -23.14
N ARG A 36 9.07 11.14 -21.94
CA ARG A 36 10.33 10.44 -21.64
C ARG A 36 10.10 8.98 -21.34
N ALA A 37 10.91 8.11 -21.93
CA ALA A 37 10.93 6.71 -21.58
C ALA A 37 11.42 6.54 -20.13
N VAL A 38 10.69 5.76 -19.34
CA VAL A 38 11.04 5.40 -17.96
C VAL A 38 11.13 3.87 -17.88
N GLY A 39 12.17 3.36 -17.22
CA GLY A 39 12.32 1.92 -17.04
C GLY A 39 11.14 1.31 -16.28
N GLN A 40 10.70 0.13 -16.69
CA GLN A 40 9.53 -0.56 -16.11
C GLN A 40 9.62 -0.71 -14.59
N ARG A 41 10.81 -1.04 -14.08
CA ARG A 41 11.05 -1.17 -12.65
C ARG A 41 10.82 0.15 -11.91
N ALA A 42 11.44 1.23 -12.37
CA ALA A 42 11.32 2.55 -11.75
C ALA A 42 9.86 3.03 -11.77
N LEU A 43 9.16 2.83 -12.89
CA LEU A 43 7.75 3.20 -13.02
C LEU A 43 6.86 2.40 -12.06
N ARG A 44 7.08 1.08 -11.97
CA ARG A 44 6.33 0.22 -11.06
C ARG A 44 6.60 0.57 -9.60
N ASP A 45 7.85 0.78 -9.23
CA ASP A 45 8.24 1.10 -7.84
C ASP A 45 7.61 2.44 -7.42
N ALA A 46 7.71 3.47 -8.27
CA ALA A 46 7.08 4.78 -8.03
C ALA A 46 5.56 4.66 -7.87
N LEU A 47 4.89 3.91 -8.74
CA LEU A 47 3.45 3.69 -8.64
C LEU A 47 3.06 2.92 -7.39
N LEU A 48 3.84 1.90 -6.99
CA LEU A 48 3.54 1.09 -5.80
C LEU A 48 3.76 1.85 -4.50
N ASP A 49 4.66 2.83 -4.48
CA ASP A 49 4.93 3.69 -3.32
C ASP A 49 4.02 4.92 -3.24
N HIS A 50 3.28 5.22 -4.31
CA HIS A 50 2.27 6.27 -4.31
C HIS A 50 1.22 6.05 -3.21
N VAL A 51 0.88 7.11 -2.48
CA VAL A 51 -0.21 7.12 -1.51
C VAL A 51 -1.53 7.21 -2.27
N ALA A 52 -2.28 6.10 -2.32
CA ALA A 52 -3.48 5.96 -3.12
C ALA A 52 -4.74 6.45 -2.38
N VAL A 53 -4.75 6.32 -1.05
CA VAL A 53 -5.82 6.81 -0.18
C VAL A 53 -5.21 7.46 1.04
N VAL A 54 -5.75 8.60 1.46
CA VAL A 54 -5.47 9.24 2.74
C VAL A 54 -6.76 9.23 3.54
N VAL A 55 -6.75 8.58 4.69
CA VAL A 55 -7.87 8.60 5.64
C VAL A 55 -7.57 9.64 6.71
N THR A 56 -8.47 10.60 6.87
CA THR A 56 -8.40 11.59 7.95
C THR A 56 -9.39 11.16 9.03
N PRO A 57 -8.94 10.69 10.21
CA PRO A 57 -9.86 10.30 11.28
C PRO A 57 -10.66 11.49 11.78
N ASP A 58 -11.96 11.31 12.03
CA ASP A 58 -12.84 12.36 12.54
C ASP A 58 -12.51 12.82 13.97
N ASP A 59 -11.90 11.94 14.78
CA ASP A 59 -11.51 12.25 16.16
C ASP A 59 -10.13 12.96 16.20
N PRO A 60 -10.06 14.27 16.49
CA PRO A 60 -8.79 14.93 16.79
C PRO A 60 -8.19 14.37 18.10
N PRO A 61 -6.86 14.18 18.20
CA PRO A 61 -5.80 14.57 17.26
C PRO A 61 -5.26 13.39 16.40
N GLY A 62 -6.11 12.70 15.64
CA GLY A 62 -5.68 11.60 14.77
C GLY A 62 -4.84 12.08 13.58
N ALA A 63 -3.59 11.62 13.46
CA ALA A 63 -2.77 11.86 12.27
C ALA A 63 -3.38 11.17 11.03
N PRO A 64 -3.30 11.79 9.84
CA PRO A 64 -3.76 11.16 8.60
C PRO A 64 -3.09 9.81 8.35
N VAL A 65 -3.85 8.87 7.82
CA VAL A 65 -3.42 7.50 7.57
C VAL A 65 -3.22 7.31 6.07
N GLU A 66 -1.97 7.20 5.67
CA GLU A 66 -1.60 6.95 4.28
C GLU A 66 -1.72 5.46 3.94
N VAL A 67 -2.48 5.15 2.89
CA VAL A 67 -2.62 3.81 2.33
C VAL A 67 -1.86 3.78 0.99
N PRO A 68 -0.70 3.13 0.92
CA PRO A 68 0.08 3.10 -0.30
C PRO A 68 -0.52 2.12 -1.32
N GLN A 69 -0.30 2.39 -2.60
CA GLN A 69 -0.84 1.60 -3.71
C GLN A 69 -0.41 0.13 -3.66
N ARG A 70 0.79 -0.16 -3.13
CA ARG A 70 1.23 -1.54 -2.86
C ARG A 70 0.29 -2.32 -1.95
N LEU A 71 -0.33 -1.66 -0.97
CA LEU A 71 -1.25 -2.29 -0.03
C LEU A 71 -2.59 -2.61 -0.71
N VAL A 72 -3.11 -1.66 -1.50
CA VAL A 72 -4.30 -1.84 -2.35
C VAL A 72 -4.10 -3.01 -3.31
N GLN A 73 -2.99 -3.01 -4.03
CA GLN A 73 -2.66 -4.07 -4.99
C GLN A 73 -2.45 -5.42 -4.32
N GLY A 74 -1.85 -5.47 -3.13
CA GLY A 74 -1.73 -6.69 -2.33
C GLY A 74 -3.09 -7.28 -1.99
N LEU A 75 -4.02 -6.46 -1.48
CA LEU A 75 -5.38 -6.91 -1.16
C LEU A 75 -6.11 -7.48 -2.39
N VAL A 76 -6.06 -6.76 -3.52
CA VAL A 76 -6.76 -7.16 -4.75
C VAL A 76 -6.14 -8.42 -5.37
N ARG A 77 -4.82 -8.49 -5.50
CA ARG A 77 -4.13 -9.62 -6.13
C ARG A 77 -4.25 -10.91 -5.32
N MET A 78 -4.39 -10.81 -3.99
CA MET A 78 -4.66 -11.95 -3.13
C MET A 78 -6.13 -12.39 -3.14
N GLY A 79 -7.02 -11.64 -3.79
CA GLY A 79 -8.44 -11.97 -3.86
C GLY A 79 -9.23 -11.63 -2.59
N PHE A 80 -8.69 -10.80 -1.68
CA PHE A 80 -9.28 -10.55 -0.37
C PHE A 80 -10.42 -9.53 -0.34
N LEU A 81 -10.59 -8.77 -1.43
CA LEU A 81 -11.51 -7.63 -1.52
C LEU A 81 -13.01 -8.00 -1.42
N GLY A 82 -13.42 -9.17 -1.94
CA GLY A 82 -14.83 -9.57 -1.98
C GLY A 82 -15.78 -8.53 -2.60
N ALA A 83 -17.07 -8.59 -2.23
CA ALA A 83 -18.11 -7.64 -2.64
C ALA A 83 -18.49 -6.62 -1.55
N GLY A 84 -17.93 -6.74 -0.36
CA GLY A 84 -18.24 -5.89 0.80
C GLY A 84 -17.23 -4.76 1.00
N ASP A 85 -17.33 -4.14 2.18
CA ASP A 85 -16.44 -3.05 2.58
C ASP A 85 -15.06 -3.55 2.99
N VAL A 86 -14.07 -2.68 2.81
CA VAL A 86 -12.69 -2.87 3.24
C VAL A 86 -12.42 -1.97 4.42
N GLN A 87 -12.03 -2.56 5.54
CA GLN A 87 -11.64 -1.83 6.73
C GLN A 87 -10.19 -1.35 6.58
N VAL A 88 -9.98 -0.05 6.71
CA VAL A 88 -8.65 0.51 6.96
C VAL A 88 -8.36 0.34 8.45
N ARG A 89 -7.23 -0.28 8.79
CA ARG A 89 -6.86 -0.59 10.17
C ARG A 89 -5.44 -0.15 10.49
N ILE A 90 -5.20 0.17 11.75
CA ILE A 90 -3.87 0.50 12.28
C ILE A 90 -3.51 -0.48 13.40
N ALA A 91 -2.25 -0.91 13.41
CA ALA A 91 -1.65 -1.66 14.52
C ALA A 91 -0.22 -1.16 14.78
N GLY A 92 -0.05 -0.22 15.71
CA GLY A 92 1.23 0.45 15.91
C GLY A 92 1.68 1.18 14.65
N ARG A 93 2.82 0.78 14.05
CA ARG A 93 3.36 1.35 12.80
C ARG A 93 2.81 0.70 11.52
N TRP A 94 1.88 -0.24 11.65
CA TRP A 94 1.30 -0.97 10.52
C TRP A 94 -0.02 -0.34 10.10
N VAL A 95 -0.19 -0.18 8.79
CA VAL A 95 -1.47 0.13 8.15
C VAL A 95 -1.92 -1.13 7.43
N GLY A 96 -3.20 -1.47 7.57
CA GLY A 96 -3.80 -2.65 6.99
C GLY A 96 -5.06 -2.32 6.23
N LEU A 97 -5.30 -3.09 5.16
CA LEU A 97 -6.60 -3.20 4.51
C LEU A 97 -7.14 -4.59 4.82
N VAL A 98 -8.35 -4.67 5.37
CA VAL A 98 -9.01 -5.93 5.71
C VAL A 98 -10.29 -6.03 4.90
N GLY A 99 -10.30 -6.93 3.93
CA GLY A 99 -11.51 -7.28 3.17
C GLY A 99 -12.19 -8.53 3.73
N PRO A 100 -13.32 -8.94 3.14
CA PRO A 100 -14.11 -10.07 3.60
C PRO A 100 -13.36 -11.40 3.69
N TYR A 101 -12.34 -11.61 2.85
CA TYR A 101 -11.64 -12.90 2.76
C TYR A 101 -10.19 -12.86 3.28
N GLY A 102 -9.71 -11.72 3.78
CA GLY A 102 -8.35 -11.62 4.29
C GLY A 102 -7.87 -10.19 4.47
N ALA A 103 -6.60 -10.07 4.86
CA ALA A 103 -5.97 -8.78 5.16
C ALA A 103 -4.61 -8.66 4.48
N ALA A 104 -4.31 -7.45 4.00
CA ALA A 104 -2.97 -7.05 3.62
C ALA A 104 -2.46 -6.01 4.64
N TRP A 105 -1.18 -6.08 4.99
CA TRP A 105 -0.55 -5.17 5.94
C TRP A 105 0.74 -4.59 5.35
N SER A 106 0.98 -3.31 5.63
CA SER A 106 2.21 -2.62 5.26
C SER A 106 2.72 -1.79 6.42
N ARG A 107 4.03 -1.66 6.53
CA ARG A 107 4.71 -0.79 7.47
C ARG A 107 5.59 0.15 6.68
N LYS A 108 5.42 1.46 6.86
CA LYS A 108 6.38 2.45 6.35
C LYS A 108 7.70 2.20 7.08
N VAL A 109 8.73 1.77 6.35
CA VAL A 109 10.05 1.54 6.93
C VAL A 109 10.64 2.90 7.27
N ALA A 110 10.59 3.26 8.54
CA ALA A 110 11.47 4.27 9.10
C ALA A 110 12.75 3.53 9.48
N ASP A 111 13.80 3.74 8.70
CA ASP A 111 15.18 3.27 8.89
C ASP A 111 15.32 1.79 9.27
N LEU A 112 15.66 0.96 8.29
CA LEU A 112 16.18 -0.37 8.55
C LEU A 112 17.60 -0.24 9.13
N ALA A 113 17.71 -0.09 10.45
CA ALA A 113 18.97 -0.20 11.14
C ALA A 113 19.37 -1.68 11.24
N LEU A 114 20.32 -2.11 10.40
CA LEU A 114 20.98 -3.40 10.55
C LEU A 114 22.15 -3.22 11.52
N THR A 115 22.19 -3.97 12.61
CA THR A 115 23.38 -4.09 13.44
C THR A 115 24.22 -5.26 12.91
N PRO A 116 25.41 -5.02 12.34
CA PRO A 116 26.26 -6.10 11.87
C PRO A 116 26.67 -6.98 13.06
N THR A 117 26.42 -8.29 12.99
CA THR A 117 27.11 -9.27 13.83
C THR A 117 28.59 -9.20 13.48
N ARG A 118 29.43 -8.77 14.44
CA ARG A 118 30.89 -8.71 14.26
C ARG A 118 31.40 -10.02 13.67
N GLY A 119 32.20 -9.89 12.62
CA GLY A 119 32.63 -11.00 11.75
C GLY A 119 33.20 -12.18 12.53
N HIS A 120 32.76 -13.37 12.13
CA HIS A 120 33.48 -14.60 12.42
C HIS A 120 34.87 -14.47 11.76
N PRO A 121 35.98 -14.55 12.50
CA PRO A 121 37.29 -14.64 11.86
C PRO A 121 37.32 -15.98 11.12
N ASN A 122 37.36 -15.93 9.79
CA ASN A 122 37.80 -17.09 9.02
C ASN A 122 39.27 -17.31 9.43
N GLY A 123 39.51 -18.44 10.10
CA GLY A 123 40.85 -18.90 10.47
C GLY A 123 41.70 -19.27 9.27
#